data_AF-A0A672UA97-F1
#
_entry.id   AF-A0A672UA97-F1
#
_cell.length_a   1.000
_cell.length_b   1.000
_cell.length_c   1.000
_cell.angle_alpha   90.00
_cell.angle_beta   90.00
_cell.angle_gamma   90.00
#
_symmetry.space_group_name_H-M   'P 1'
#
loop_
_entity.id
_entity.type
_entity.pdbx_description
1 polymer ?
#
loop_
_entity_poly.entity_id
_entity_poly.type
_entity_poly.pdbx_seq_one_letter_code
_entity_poly.pdbx_strand_id
1 'polypeptide(L)'
;MLLHLVAEFDLQRDVVPWLAARGWAAALDTSENSSALYIVNVERNGKIIYTWKGNQRNTHIGLYDLQTKQNEHLYTFERDLHIISSSVNNERTLLAVSFRQYTEEERVSQLLQSVSKYLTLLIEIHPINNVRVLKAVDSCVRVQFLYPVEGRNTSTESHLLLISEDKCELIFCQCLLF
;
A
#
# COMPACT_ATOMS: atom_id res chain seq x y z
N MET A 1 17.51 24.26 -24.99
CA MET A 1 16.23 23.52 -25.06
C MET A 1 15.89 23.08 -23.65
N LEU A 2 14.89 23.70 -23.01
CA LEU A 2 14.47 23.31 -21.66
C LEU A 2 13.39 22.23 -21.78
N LEU A 3 13.59 21.09 -21.12
CA LEU A 3 12.56 20.07 -20.99
C LEU A 3 11.51 20.57 -19.99
N HIS A 4 10.28 20.78 -20.44
CA HIS A 4 9.17 21.18 -19.59
C HIS A 4 8.44 19.92 -19.09
N LEU A 5 8.89 19.38 -17.96
CA LEU A 5 8.25 18.24 -17.32
C LEU A 5 6.96 18.71 -16.64
N VAL A 6 5.83 18.17 -17.06
CA VAL A 6 4.51 18.43 -16.44
C VAL A 6 4.10 17.19 -15.67
N ALA A 7 3.73 17.35 -14.39
CA ALA A 7 3.27 16.25 -13.57
C ALA A 7 1.86 15.79 -14.01
N GLU A 8 1.74 14.54 -14.46
CA GLU A 8 0.46 13.92 -14.85
C GLU A 8 -0.44 13.60 -13.64
N PHE A 9 0.14 13.57 -12.45
CA PHE A 9 -0.54 13.32 -11.17
C PHE A 9 0.02 14.22 -10.07
N ASP A 10 -0.86 14.71 -9.21
CA ASP A 10 -0.55 15.48 -8.03
C ASP A 10 -1.56 15.16 -6.92
N LEU A 11 -1.10 14.87 -5.69
CA LEU A 11 -1.97 14.48 -4.58
C LEU A 11 -2.96 15.60 -4.19
N GLN A 12 -2.51 16.86 -4.21
CA GLN A 12 -3.35 18.00 -3.82
C GLN A 12 -4.44 18.27 -4.84
N ARG A 13 -4.12 18.15 -6.12
CA ARG A 13 -5.08 18.35 -7.21
C ARG A 13 -6.00 17.15 -7.39
N ASP A 14 -5.45 15.94 -7.38
CA ASP A 14 -6.14 14.76 -7.88
C ASP A 14 -6.75 13.90 -6.76
N VAL A 15 -6.30 14.02 -5.51
CA VAL A 15 -6.76 13.18 -4.38
C VAL A 15 -7.50 13.98 -3.31
N VAL A 16 -6.96 15.12 -2.86
CA VAL A 16 -7.53 15.90 -1.74
C VAL A 16 -9.00 16.29 -1.97
N PRO A 17 -9.45 16.76 -3.16
CA PRO A 17 -10.86 17.07 -3.39
C PRO A 17 -11.77 15.85 -3.24
N TRP A 18 -11.30 14.67 -3.64
CA TRP A 18 -12.05 13.43 -3.54
C TRP A 18 -12.18 12.94 -2.10
N LEU A 19 -11.15 13.15 -1.26
CA LEU A 19 -11.19 12.91 0.18
C LEU A 19 -12.14 13.89 0.89
N ALA A 20 -12.10 15.18 0.50
CA ALA A 20 -12.94 16.22 1.09
C ALA A 20 -14.43 15.95 0.86
N ALA A 21 -14.81 15.56 -0.36
CA ALA A 21 -16.18 15.21 -0.70
C ALA A 21 -16.76 14.04 0.13
N ARG A 22 -15.89 13.22 0.75
CA ARG A 22 -16.27 12.08 1.59
C ARG A 22 -16.14 12.35 3.10
N GLY A 23 -15.76 13.57 3.49
CA GLY A 23 -15.51 13.91 4.89
C GLY A 23 -14.21 13.33 5.46
N TRP A 24 -13.31 12.84 4.61
CA TRP A 24 -11.99 12.33 5.02
C TRP A 24 -10.91 13.41 5.03
N ALA A 25 -11.21 14.62 4.53
CA ALA A 25 -10.27 15.74 4.56
C ALA A 25 -10.05 16.36 5.95
N ALA A 26 -10.97 16.17 6.90
CA ALA A 26 -10.81 16.70 8.26
C ALA A 26 -9.54 16.17 8.97
N ALA A 27 -9.03 15.02 8.51
CA ALA A 27 -7.76 14.47 8.97
C ALA A 27 -6.52 15.15 8.33
N LEU A 28 -6.64 15.87 7.23
CA LEU A 28 -5.53 16.56 6.55
C LEU A 28 -5.25 17.98 7.08
N ASP A 29 -6.21 18.61 7.76
CA ASP A 29 -6.13 20.02 8.21
C ASP A 29 -5.31 20.24 9.49
N THR A 30 -4.76 19.18 10.08
CA THR A 30 -3.84 19.29 11.23
C THR A 30 -2.41 19.37 10.70
N SER A 31 -1.61 20.33 11.18
CA SER A 31 -0.22 20.59 10.74
C SER A 31 0.72 19.37 10.77
N GLU A 32 0.36 18.30 11.49
CA GLU A 32 1.10 17.03 11.56
C GLU A 32 0.70 16.02 10.45
N ASN A 33 -0.39 16.27 9.72
CA ASN A 33 -0.98 15.35 8.73
C ASN A 33 -0.67 15.70 7.26
N SER A 34 0.13 16.73 6.98
CA SER A 34 0.69 16.90 5.63
C SER A 34 1.63 15.73 5.25
N SER A 35 2.25 15.06 6.23
CA SER A 35 2.99 13.81 6.07
C SER A 35 2.11 12.54 6.06
N ALA A 36 0.80 12.67 6.24
CA ALA A 36 -0.12 11.53 6.26
C ALA A 36 -0.53 11.07 4.85
N LEU A 37 -0.57 11.98 3.88
CA LEU A 37 -0.93 11.70 2.49
C LEU A 37 0.31 11.63 1.60
N TYR A 38 0.66 10.42 1.15
CA TYR A 38 1.80 10.20 0.27
C TYR A 38 1.59 9.01 -0.66
N ILE A 39 2.32 9.01 -1.77
CA ILE A 39 2.37 7.91 -2.74
C ILE A 39 3.19 6.77 -2.14
N VAL A 40 2.67 5.55 -2.18
CA VAL A 40 3.35 4.35 -1.68
C VAL A 40 3.86 3.45 -2.81
N ASN A 41 3.21 3.49 -3.98
CA ASN A 41 3.64 2.75 -5.17
C ASN A 41 2.97 3.24 -6.46
N VAL A 42 3.51 2.84 -7.61
CA VAL A 42 2.88 2.96 -8.93
C VAL A 42 2.85 1.60 -9.60
N GLU A 43 1.65 1.13 -9.92
CA GLU A 43 1.41 -0.15 -10.57
C GLU A 43 1.76 -0.13 -12.06
N ARG A 44 2.03 -1.30 -12.63
CA ARG A 44 2.40 -1.44 -14.05
C ARG A 44 1.36 -0.88 -15.02
N ASN A 45 0.09 -0.93 -14.66
CA ASN A 45 -1.01 -0.36 -15.46
C ASN A 45 -1.19 1.16 -15.26
N GLY A 46 -0.26 1.83 -14.59
CA GLY A 46 -0.30 3.27 -14.34
C GLY A 46 -1.21 3.67 -13.18
N LYS A 47 -1.76 2.72 -12.41
CA LYS A 47 -2.50 3.09 -11.20
C LYS A 47 -1.55 3.47 -10.08
N ILE A 48 -1.90 4.52 -9.34
CA ILE A 48 -1.06 5.06 -8.28
C ILE A 48 -1.68 4.67 -6.94
N ILE A 49 -0.90 4.05 -6.08
CA ILE A 49 -1.32 3.70 -4.72
C ILE A 49 -0.83 4.80 -3.80
N TYR A 50 -1.73 5.30 -2.96
CA TYR A 50 -1.43 6.31 -1.95
C TYR A 50 -2.08 5.93 -0.63
N THR A 51 -1.65 6.58 0.45
CA THR A 51 -2.22 6.38 1.78
C THR A 51 -2.68 7.70 2.37
N TRP A 52 -3.61 7.67 3.32
CA TRP A 52 -3.94 8.81 4.18
C TRP A 52 -4.33 8.33 5.57
N LYS A 53 -4.24 9.23 6.55
CA LYS A 53 -4.74 8.99 7.91
C LYS A 53 -6.22 9.34 7.97
N GLY A 54 -6.99 8.45 8.58
CA GLY A 54 -8.41 8.67 8.87
C GLY A 54 -8.63 9.10 10.31
N ASN A 55 -9.90 9.23 10.66
CA ASN A 55 -10.30 9.45 12.05
C ASN A 55 -9.89 8.24 12.92
N GLN A 56 -9.73 8.44 14.23
CA GLN A 56 -9.44 7.37 15.19
C GLN A 56 -8.10 6.63 14.96
N ARG A 57 -7.11 7.31 14.36
CA ARG A 57 -5.79 6.73 14.05
C ARG A 57 -5.82 5.60 13.01
N ASN A 58 -6.85 5.54 12.16
CA ASN A 58 -6.90 4.57 11.06
C ASN A 58 -5.94 4.97 9.93
N THR A 59 -5.42 3.98 9.20
CA THR A 59 -4.61 4.20 8.01
C THR A 59 -5.34 3.61 6.81
N HIS A 60 -5.63 4.45 5.82
CA HIS A 60 -6.32 4.04 4.60
C HIS A 60 -5.33 3.90 3.45
N ILE A 61 -5.66 3.03 2.50
CA ILE A 61 -4.96 2.86 1.23
C ILE A 61 -5.96 3.10 0.10
N GLY A 62 -5.57 3.96 -0.84
CA GLY A 62 -6.34 4.32 -2.01
C GLY A 62 -5.61 4.01 -3.30
N LEU A 63 -6.39 3.97 -4.37
CA LEU A 63 -5.94 3.75 -5.73
C LEU A 63 -6.43 4.89 -6.60
N TYR A 64 -5.53 5.49 -7.35
CA TYR A 64 -5.86 6.45 -8.39
C TYR A 64 -5.58 5.85 -9.75
N ASP A 65 -6.55 5.93 -10.66
CA ASP A 65 -6.40 5.50 -12.04
C ASP A 65 -6.04 6.69 -12.93
N LEU A 66 -4.81 6.70 -13.47
CA LEU A 66 -4.31 7.77 -14.32
C LEU A 66 -5.14 7.97 -15.60
N GLN A 67 -5.77 6.92 -16.12
CA GLN A 67 -6.53 6.96 -17.38
C GLN A 67 -7.93 7.53 -17.16
N THR A 68 -8.63 7.02 -16.15
CA THR A 68 -10.02 7.42 -15.86
C THR A 68 -10.11 8.63 -14.93
N LYS A 69 -8.99 9.03 -14.32
CA LYS A 69 -8.88 10.12 -13.33
C LYS A 69 -9.80 9.89 -12.12
N GLN A 70 -10.02 8.63 -11.75
CA GLN A 70 -10.86 8.24 -10.62
C GLN A 70 -10.03 7.77 -9.43
N ASN A 71 -10.53 8.08 -8.24
CA ASN A 71 -10.02 7.57 -6.98
C ASN A 71 -10.95 6.49 -6.42
N GLU A 72 -10.34 5.48 -5.80
CA GLU A 72 -10.99 4.36 -5.13
C GLU A 72 -10.35 4.13 -3.76
N HIS A 73 -11.16 3.79 -2.76
CA HIS A 73 -10.68 3.32 -1.47
C HIS A 73 -10.47 1.81 -1.53
N LEU A 74 -9.24 1.34 -1.30
CA LEU A 74 -8.89 -0.09 -1.37
C LEU A 74 -9.03 -0.80 -0.03
N TYR A 75 -8.43 -0.26 1.02
CA TYR A 75 -8.33 -0.97 2.30
C TYR A 75 -8.12 -0.02 3.49
N THR A 76 -8.63 -0.42 4.66
CA THR A 76 -8.45 0.30 5.93
C THR A 76 -7.74 -0.58 6.94
N PHE A 77 -6.68 -0.04 7.54
CA PHE A 77 -6.12 -0.54 8.80
C PHE A 77 -6.70 0.24 9.97
N GLU A 78 -7.25 -0.46 10.95
CA GLU A 78 -7.73 0.11 12.22
C GLU A 78 -6.57 0.42 13.18
N ARG A 79 -5.46 0.90 12.64
CA ARG A 79 -4.21 1.21 13.35
C ARG A 79 -3.45 2.32 12.63
N ASP A 80 -2.62 3.00 13.41
CA ASP A 80 -1.70 4.02 12.90
C ASP A 80 -0.46 3.34 12.33
N LEU A 81 -0.40 3.18 11.01
CA LEU A 81 0.69 2.49 10.33
C LEU A 81 1.44 3.44 9.39
N HIS A 82 2.78 3.39 9.41
CA HIS A 82 3.57 4.03 8.37
C HIS A 82 3.84 3.02 7.26
N ILE A 83 3.11 3.14 6.15
CA ILE A 83 3.20 2.24 4.99
C ILE A 83 4.46 2.58 4.20
N ILE A 84 5.30 1.58 3.99
CA ILE A 84 6.57 1.73 3.26
C ILE A 84 6.38 1.37 1.79
N SER A 85 5.61 0.31 1.53
CA SER A 85 5.35 -0.20 0.19
C SER A 85 3.98 -0.86 0.18
N SER A 86 3.26 -0.72 -0.93
CA SER A 86 2.03 -1.49 -1.12
C SER A 86 1.82 -1.79 -2.60
N SER A 87 1.24 -2.94 -2.89
CA SER A 87 0.88 -3.29 -4.26
C SER A 87 -0.40 -4.11 -4.27
N VAL A 88 -1.19 -3.96 -5.34
CA VAL A 88 -2.45 -4.67 -5.55
C VAL A 88 -2.36 -5.54 -6.80
N ASN A 89 -2.90 -6.76 -6.76
CA ASN A 89 -2.97 -7.60 -7.95
C ASN A 89 -3.92 -7.02 -9.01
N ASN A 90 -3.85 -7.56 -10.22
CA ASN A 90 -4.61 -7.05 -11.36
C ASN A 90 -6.14 -7.11 -11.13
N GLU A 91 -6.60 -8.16 -10.47
CA GLU A 91 -8.01 -8.42 -10.15
C GLU A 91 -8.51 -7.62 -8.93
N ARG A 92 -7.62 -6.93 -8.21
CA ARG A 92 -7.92 -6.17 -6.97
C ARG A 92 -8.54 -7.03 -5.86
N THR A 93 -8.08 -8.26 -5.75
CA THR A 93 -8.48 -9.21 -4.71
C THR A 93 -7.42 -9.36 -3.63
N LEU A 94 -6.15 -9.12 -3.97
CA LEU A 94 -5.00 -9.26 -3.07
C LEU A 94 -4.25 -7.94 -2.91
N LEU A 95 -3.88 -7.64 -1.67
CA LEU A 95 -3.08 -6.49 -1.27
C LEU A 95 -1.82 -6.95 -0.55
N ALA A 96 -0.65 -6.63 -1.10
CA ALA A 96 0.60 -6.74 -0.40
C ALA A 96 0.92 -5.37 0.24
N VAL A 97 1.32 -5.38 1.50
CA VAL A 97 1.65 -4.13 2.22
C VAL A 97 2.80 -4.38 3.17
N SER A 98 3.79 -3.50 3.13
CA SER A 98 4.90 -3.46 4.09
C SER A 98 4.80 -2.15 4.87
N PHE A 99 4.91 -2.23 6.19
CA PHE A 99 4.81 -1.08 7.06
C PHE A 99 5.69 -1.20 8.30
N ARG A 100 6.03 -0.07 8.89
CA ARG A 100 6.76 -0.02 10.15
C ARG A 100 5.82 -0.31 11.32
N GLN A 101 6.25 -1.21 12.20
CA GLN A 101 5.59 -1.47 13.48
C GLN A 101 6.04 -0.41 14.48
N TYR A 102 5.10 0.32 15.07
CA TYR A 102 5.35 1.14 16.26
C TYR A 102 4.78 0.39 17.47
N THR A 103 5.62 0.00 18.42
CA THR A 103 5.16 -0.47 19.73
C THR A 103 5.19 0.71 20.71
N GLU A 104 4.15 0.89 21.53
CA GLU A 104 4.13 1.93 22.57
C GLU A 104 5.30 1.79 23.58
N GLU A 105 5.93 0.61 23.61
CA GLU A 105 7.09 0.24 24.44
C GLU A 105 8.44 0.79 23.95
N GLU A 106 8.52 1.39 22.75
CA GLU A 106 9.76 1.99 22.23
C GLU A 106 10.27 3.17 23.10
N ARG A 107 9.46 3.70 24.03
CA ARG A 107 9.90 4.75 24.97
C ARG A 107 10.63 4.23 26.22
N VAL A 108 10.59 2.92 26.51
CA VAL A 108 11.13 2.37 27.78
C VAL A 108 12.08 1.19 27.59
N SER A 109 11.99 0.44 26.49
CA SER A 109 12.67 -0.87 26.38
C SER A 109 13.65 -0.97 25.21
N GLN A 110 14.69 -0.13 25.18
CA GLN A 110 15.78 -0.22 24.19
C GLN A 110 16.74 -1.40 24.43
N LEU A 111 16.56 -2.19 25.50
CA LEU A 111 17.50 -3.24 25.91
C LEU A 111 17.08 -4.68 25.54
N LEU A 112 15.87 -4.92 25.02
CA LEU A 112 15.34 -6.28 24.84
C LEU A 112 14.56 -6.59 23.53
N GLN A 113 14.63 -5.77 22.48
CA GLN A 113 13.84 -6.06 21.26
C GLN A 113 14.65 -6.81 20.19
N SER A 114 14.39 -8.13 20.06
CA SER A 114 14.82 -8.96 18.92
C SER A 114 13.72 -9.12 17.84
N VAL A 115 12.64 -8.33 17.91
CA VAL A 115 11.51 -8.37 16.97
C VAL A 115 11.79 -7.39 15.83
N SER A 116 11.50 -7.76 14.58
CA SER A 116 11.75 -6.85 13.47
C SER A 116 10.80 -5.64 13.53
N LYS A 117 11.34 -4.50 13.12
CA LYS A 117 10.62 -3.21 13.14
C LYS A 117 9.59 -3.09 12.02
N TYR A 118 9.49 -4.09 11.14
CA TYR A 118 8.75 -4.01 9.90
C TYR A 118 7.91 -5.27 9.68
N LEU A 119 6.65 -5.08 9.34
CA LEU A 119 5.76 -6.19 8.99
C LEU A 119 5.34 -6.06 7.55
N THR A 120 5.42 -7.17 6.83
CA THR A 120 4.86 -7.30 5.48
C THR A 120 3.75 -8.31 5.49
N LEU A 121 2.57 -7.88 5.04
CA LEU A 121 1.37 -8.68 4.97
C LEU A 121 0.95 -8.90 3.52
N LEU A 122 0.46 -10.10 3.24
CA LEU A 122 -0.37 -10.39 2.08
C LEU A 122 -1.81 -10.57 2.57
N ILE A 123 -2.71 -9.76 2.03
CA ILE A 123 -4.09 -9.63 2.49
C ILE A 123 -5.06 -9.92 1.35
N GLU A 124 -6.13 -10.62 1.66
CA GLU A 124 -7.32 -10.72 0.82
C GLU A 124 -8.27 -9.56 1.15
N ILE A 125 -8.59 -8.73 0.16
CA ILE A 125 -9.39 -7.51 0.35
C ILE A 125 -10.85 -7.87 0.66
N HIS A 126 -11.36 -8.93 0.02
CA HIS A 126 -12.74 -9.42 0.19
C HIS A 126 -12.71 -10.91 0.55
N PRO A 127 -12.37 -11.26 1.81
CA PRO A 127 -12.14 -12.65 2.20
C PRO A 127 -13.41 -13.49 2.14
N ILE A 128 -13.34 -14.64 1.48
CA ILE A 128 -14.47 -15.59 1.40
C ILE A 128 -14.64 -16.35 2.73
N ASN A 129 -13.54 -16.66 3.42
CA ASN A 129 -13.51 -17.52 4.61
C ASN A 129 -13.23 -16.76 5.92
N ASN A 130 -13.48 -15.45 5.95
CA ASN A 130 -13.14 -14.52 7.04
C ASN A 130 -11.64 -14.38 7.37
N VAL A 131 -10.74 -15.10 6.68
CA VAL A 131 -9.29 -14.93 6.84
C VAL A 131 -8.83 -13.80 5.94
N ARG A 132 -8.43 -12.67 6.54
CA ARG A 132 -7.91 -11.52 5.78
C ARG A 132 -6.43 -11.64 5.47
N VAL A 133 -5.62 -12.11 6.41
CA VAL A 133 -4.16 -12.17 6.27
C VAL A 133 -3.76 -13.55 5.82
N LEU A 134 -3.29 -13.68 4.58
CA LEU A 134 -2.84 -14.94 3.99
C LEU A 134 -1.39 -15.26 4.36
N LYS A 135 -0.56 -14.23 4.50
CA LYS A 135 0.87 -14.38 4.86
C LYS A 135 1.37 -13.15 5.61
N ALA A 136 2.31 -13.37 6.53
CA ALA A 136 3.02 -12.33 7.26
C ALA A 136 4.52 -12.63 7.27
N VAL A 137 5.35 -11.61 7.06
CA VAL A 137 6.81 -11.70 7.11
C VAL A 137 7.34 -10.51 7.90
N ASP A 138 8.18 -10.78 8.90
CA ASP A 138 8.77 -9.76 9.77
C ASP A 138 10.07 -9.21 9.14
N SER A 139 9.92 -8.42 8.06
CA SER A 139 11.03 -7.80 7.32
C SER A 139 10.57 -6.57 6.54
N CYS A 140 11.51 -5.62 6.35
CA CYS A 140 11.34 -4.50 5.43
C CYS A 140 11.53 -4.99 4.00
N VAL A 141 10.43 -5.09 3.25
CA VAL A 141 10.48 -5.45 1.84
C VAL A 141 9.63 -4.48 1.02
N ARG A 142 10.15 -4.09 -0.14
CA ARG A 142 9.34 -3.49 -1.21
C ARG A 142 8.57 -4.61 -1.90
N VAL A 143 7.32 -4.32 -2.25
CA VAL A 143 6.38 -5.29 -2.80
C VAL A 143 5.82 -4.79 -4.12
N GLN A 144 5.74 -5.65 -5.12
CA GLN A 144 5.19 -5.33 -6.44
C GLN A 144 4.53 -6.55 -7.07
N PHE A 145 3.22 -6.51 -7.30
CA PHE A 145 2.54 -7.53 -8.08
C PHE A 145 2.96 -7.43 -9.55
N LEU A 146 3.20 -8.58 -10.16
CA LEU A 146 3.52 -8.68 -11.58
C LEU A 146 2.23 -8.92 -12.34
N TYR A 147 1.92 -8.02 -13.27
CA TYR A 147 0.73 -8.18 -14.11
C TYR A 147 1.06 -9.05 -15.32
N PRO A 148 0.19 -10.02 -15.66
CA PRO A 148 0.39 -10.86 -16.82
C PRO A 148 0.49 -10.01 -18.08
N VAL A 149 1.31 -10.46 -19.02
CA VAL A 149 1.36 -9.85 -20.35
C VAL A 149 0.11 -10.29 -21.12
N GLU A 150 -0.59 -9.32 -21.70
CA GLU A 150 -1.80 -9.58 -22.50
C GLU A 150 -1.53 -10.71 -23.52
N GLY A 151 -2.40 -11.71 -23.50
CA GLY A 151 -2.37 -12.83 -24.45
C GLY A 151 -1.53 -14.05 -24.05
N ARG A 152 -0.90 -14.10 -22.86
CA ARG A 152 -0.06 -15.26 -22.47
C ARG A 152 -0.54 -16.18 -21.36
N ASN A 153 -1.49 -15.80 -20.49
CA ASN A 153 -1.87 -16.65 -19.35
C ASN A 153 -3.40 -16.72 -19.15
N THR A 154 -3.94 -17.93 -19.00
CA THR A 154 -5.31 -18.20 -18.51
C THR A 154 -5.33 -18.53 -17.01
N SER A 155 -4.18 -18.54 -16.34
CA SER A 155 -4.10 -18.85 -14.91
C SER A 155 -4.51 -17.64 -14.07
N THR A 156 -5.35 -17.88 -13.07
CA THR A 156 -5.77 -16.92 -12.03
C THR A 156 -4.68 -16.66 -10.98
N GLU A 157 -3.43 -16.96 -11.32
CA GLU A 157 -2.30 -16.88 -10.41
C GLU A 157 -1.79 -15.45 -10.30
N SER A 158 -1.62 -14.99 -9.05
CA SER A 158 -0.94 -13.73 -8.79
C SER A 158 0.52 -13.98 -8.42
N HIS A 159 1.42 -13.22 -9.05
CA HIS A 159 2.85 -13.27 -8.75
C HIS A 159 3.26 -12.00 -8.03
N LEU A 160 3.89 -12.14 -6.87
CA LEU A 160 4.39 -11.04 -6.06
C LEU A 160 5.92 -11.02 -6.08
N LEU A 161 6.49 -9.87 -6.44
CA LEU A 161 7.89 -9.55 -6.29
C LEU A 161 8.14 -8.95 -4.90
N LEU A 162 9.10 -9.51 -4.18
CA LEU A 162 9.58 -8.99 -2.90
C LEU A 162 11.05 -8.58 -3.06
N ILE A 163 11.39 -7.37 -2.60
CA ILE A 163 12.76 -6.85 -2.60
C ILE A 163 13.08 -6.44 -1.16
N SER A 164 13.95 -7.19 -0.49
CA SER A 164 14.42 -6.81 0.84
C SER A 164 15.51 -5.75 0.73
N GLU A 165 15.47 -4.75 1.63
CA GLU A 165 16.51 -3.72 1.71
C GLU A 165 17.85 -4.29 2.20
N ASP A 166 17.82 -5.39 2.98
CA ASP A 166 19.02 -5.99 3.59
C ASP A 166 19.67 -7.08 2.72
N LYS A 167 18.90 -7.71 1.82
CA LYS A 167 19.36 -8.74 0.87
C LYS A 167 18.54 -8.67 -0.42
N CYS A 168 19.20 -8.58 -1.57
CA CYS A 168 18.54 -8.69 -2.87
C CYS A 168 18.11 -10.15 -3.14
N GLU A 169 17.11 -10.65 -2.41
CA GLU A 169 16.47 -11.94 -2.68
C GLU A 169 15.11 -11.68 -3.35
N LEU A 170 15.02 -12.03 -4.63
CA LEU A 170 13.76 -12.02 -5.38
C LEU A 170 12.96 -13.24 -4.95
N ILE A 171 12.08 -13.07 -3.96
CA ILE A 171 11.16 -14.14 -3.57
C ILE A 171 9.93 -14.02 -4.47
N PHE A 172 9.77 -14.96 -5.39
CA PHE A 172 8.53 -15.13 -6.14
C PHE A 172 7.52 -15.82 -5.24
N CYS A 173 6.49 -15.08 -4.81
CA CYS A 173 5.34 -15.68 -4.15
C CYS A 173 4.26 -15.95 -5.21
N GLN A 174 4.00 -17.23 -5.48
CA GLN A 174 2.85 -17.67 -6.27
C GLN A 174 1.65 -17.76 -5.32
N CYS A 175 0.63 -16.94 -5.55
CA CYS A 175 -0.61 -16.97 -4.78
C CYS A 175 -1.68 -17.63 -5.63
N LEU A 176 -2.00 -18.88 -5.30
CA LEU A 176 -3.19 -19.58 -5.80
C LEU A 176 -4.37 -19.19 -4.91
N LEU A 177 -5.38 -18.56 -5.50
CA LEU A 177 -6.68 -18.41 -4.86
C LEU A 177 -7.36 -19.79 -4.86
N PHE A 178 -7.76 -20.28 -3.70
CA PHE A 178 -8.55 -21.53 -3.54
C PHE A 178 -10.05 -21.24 -3.66
#